data_AF-A0A943UGL3-F1
#
_entry.id   AF-A0A943UGL3-F1
#
_cell.length_a   1.000
_cell.length_b   1.000
_cell.length_c   1.000
_cell.angle_alpha   90.00
_cell.angle_beta   90.00
_cell.angle_gamma   90.00
#
_symmetry.space_group_name_H-M   'P 1'
#
loop_
_entity.id
_entity.type
_entity.pdbx_description
1 polymer ?
#
loop_
_entity_poly.entity_id
_entity_poly.type
_entity_poly.pdbx_seq_one_letter_code
_entity_poly.pdbx_strand_id
1 'polypeptide(L)'
;MALEKLYSVEEVAEMTAVTTRTIRNYLRKGVLTGTKIGGQWRFRQEDIMHMFNQEKNASDFRETSSRIVRDFLGGQYKPFSELVSICTVADVACTKEQAKAMSKTLCELWKQADIRGITFRYDDLEDSEAARFTFVAPLTLTENALAVLHQNK
;
A
#
# COMPACT_ATOMS: atom_id res chain seq x y z
N MET A 1 2.76 21.68 35.05
CA MET A 1 2.63 21.53 33.57
C MET A 1 3.63 20.48 33.15
N ALA A 2 3.18 19.33 32.67
CA ALA A 2 4.10 18.28 32.21
C ALA A 2 4.81 18.76 30.95
N LEU A 3 6.14 18.61 30.88
CA LEU A 3 6.88 18.85 29.65
C LEU A 3 6.46 17.75 28.65
N GLU A 4 5.90 18.17 27.52
CA GLU A 4 5.60 17.24 26.43
C GLU A 4 6.93 16.71 25.86
N LYS A 5 7.10 15.39 25.87
CA LYS A 5 8.34 14.77 25.36
C LYS A 5 8.39 14.90 23.84
N LEU A 6 9.49 15.46 23.36
CA LEU A 6 9.79 15.57 21.93
C LEU A 6 10.89 14.60 21.54
N TYR A 7 10.68 13.88 20.44
CA TYR A 7 11.60 12.89 19.91
C TYR A 7 12.41 13.47 18.75
N SER A 8 13.65 13.04 18.62
CA SER A 8 14.54 13.32 17.48
C SER A 8 14.30 12.35 16.33
N VAL A 9 14.92 12.60 15.17
CA VAL A 9 14.85 11.69 14.02
C VAL A 9 15.44 10.33 14.36
N GLU A 10 16.51 10.33 15.14
CA GLU A 10 17.24 9.16 15.58
C GLU A 10 16.39 8.30 16.52
N GLU A 11 15.74 8.93 17.51
CA GLU A 11 14.85 8.21 18.44
C GLU A 11 13.62 7.64 17.73
N VAL A 12 13.01 8.38 16.79
CA VAL A 12 11.88 7.85 16.01
C VAL A 12 12.33 6.68 15.14
N ALA A 13 13.51 6.77 14.51
CA ALA A 13 14.07 5.68 13.71
C ALA A 13 14.28 4.41 14.56
N GLU A 14 14.82 4.56 15.77
CA GLU A 14 15.02 3.47 16.72
C GLU A 14 13.69 2.86 17.18
N MET A 15 12.73 3.70 17.59
CA MET A 15 11.41 3.25 18.06
C MET A 15 10.59 2.53 17.00
N THR A 16 10.76 2.90 15.73
CA THR A 16 10.00 2.36 14.59
C THR A 16 10.75 1.27 13.82
N ALA A 17 12.00 0.98 14.21
CA ALA A 17 12.89 0.05 13.52
C ALA A 17 13.12 0.36 12.02
N VAL A 18 13.04 1.64 11.63
CA VAL A 18 13.36 2.10 10.27
C VAL A 18 14.60 2.98 10.25
N THR A 19 15.15 3.26 9.08
CA THR A 19 16.32 4.13 8.97
C THR A 19 15.96 5.61 9.14
N THR A 20 16.89 6.44 9.61
CA THR A 20 16.72 7.91 9.64
C THR A 20 16.44 8.49 8.24
N ARG A 21 16.91 7.83 7.17
CA ARG A 21 16.57 8.18 5.79
C ARG A 21 15.09 7.95 5.48
N THR A 22 14.50 6.86 5.98
CA THR A 22 13.07 6.58 5.88
C THR A 22 12.26 7.65 6.63
N ILE A 23 12.64 8.01 7.85
CA ILE A 23 11.99 9.09 8.62
C ILE A 23 12.01 10.43 7.86
N ARG A 24 13.14 10.81 7.27
CA ARG A 24 13.24 12.01 6.42
C ARG A 24 12.38 11.93 5.16
N ASN A 25 12.21 10.73 4.60
CA ASN A 25 11.30 10.52 3.48
C ASN A 25 9.83 10.65 3.91
N TYR A 26 9.46 10.14 5.09
CA TYR A 26 8.12 10.29 5.64
C TYR A 26 7.77 11.77 5.89
N LEU A 27 8.72 12.55 6.42
CA LEU A 27 8.60 14.01 6.50
C LEU A 27 8.37 14.66 5.13
N ARG A 28 9.13 14.26 4.09
CA ARG A 28 8.97 14.83 2.74
C ARG A 28 7.61 14.48 2.12
N LYS A 29 7.09 13.29 2.42
CA LYS A 29 5.81 12.78 1.89
C LYS A 29 4.60 13.25 2.72
N GLY A 30 4.81 13.88 3.87
CA GLY A 30 3.73 14.26 4.79
C GLY A 30 3.16 13.11 5.62
N VAL A 31 3.76 11.92 5.56
CA VAL A 31 3.38 10.72 6.33
C VAL A 31 3.71 10.87 7.82
N LEU A 32 4.78 11.62 8.12
CA LEU A 32 5.14 11.99 9.48
C LEU A 32 5.22 13.51 9.56
N THR A 33 4.46 14.10 10.47
CA THR A 33 4.50 15.53 10.81
C THR A 33 5.46 15.79 11.96
N GLY A 34 6.08 16.97 11.99
CA GLY A 34 6.97 17.36 13.06
C GLY A 34 7.22 18.86 13.06
N THR A 35 7.96 19.35 14.04
CA THR A 35 8.35 20.76 14.16
C THR A 35 9.86 20.90 14.10
N LYS A 36 10.37 21.93 13.42
CA LYS A 36 11.80 22.28 13.49
C LYS A 36 12.08 23.15 14.70
N ILE A 37 12.95 22.70 15.59
CA ILE A 37 13.43 23.45 16.75
C ILE A 37 14.95 23.51 16.66
N GLY A 38 15.52 24.72 16.59
CA GLY A 38 16.98 24.89 16.47
C GLY A 38 17.58 24.22 15.22
N GLY A 39 16.83 24.17 14.12
CA GLY A 39 17.25 23.52 12.87
C GLY A 39 17.13 21.99 12.87
N GLN A 40 16.75 21.36 13.98
CA GLN A 40 16.53 19.92 14.07
C GLN A 40 15.05 19.58 14.11
N TRP A 41 14.67 18.47 13.48
CA TRP A 41 13.30 17.98 13.57
C TRP A 41 13.03 17.40 14.95
N ARG A 42 11.83 17.72 15.45
CA ARG A 42 11.28 17.23 16.71
C ARG A 42 9.85 16.76 16.49
N PHE A 43 9.52 15.62 17.07
CA PHE A 43 8.25 14.93 16.88
C PHE A 43 7.55 14.77 18.20
N ARG A 44 6.24 15.01 18.24
CA ARG A 44 5.45 14.62 19.40
C ARG A 44 5.09 13.16 19.31
N GLN A 45 4.75 12.57 20.46
CA GLN A 45 4.26 11.20 20.47
C GLN A 45 2.97 11.05 19.66
N GLU A 46 2.09 12.06 19.67
CA GLU A 46 0.87 12.08 18.86
C GLU A 46 1.15 12.00 17.36
N ASP A 47 2.15 12.73 16.84
CA ASP A 47 2.54 12.70 15.42
C ASP A 47 3.05 11.31 15.01
N ILE A 48 3.86 10.69 15.87
CA ILE A 48 4.42 9.35 15.64
C ILE A 48 3.28 8.31 15.64
N MET A 49 2.36 8.40 16.60
CA MET A 49 1.19 7.51 16.67
C MET A 49 0.25 7.72 15.48
N HIS A 50 0.08 8.96 15.04
CA HIS A 50 -0.72 9.29 13.87
C HIS A 50 -0.12 8.70 12.60
N MET A 51 1.21 8.75 12.43
CA MET A 51 1.92 8.06 11.34
C MET A 51 1.62 6.55 11.33
N PHE A 52 1.68 5.88 12.48
CA PHE A 52 1.34 4.45 12.59
C PHE A 52 -0.14 4.15 12.29
N ASN A 53 -1.03 5.07 12.66
CA ASN A 53 -2.44 4.95 12.32
C ASN A 53 -2.69 5.29 10.84
N GLN A 54 -1.91 6.19 10.24
CA GLN A 54 -1.96 6.52 8.82
C GLN A 54 -1.45 5.38 7.92
N GLU A 55 -0.41 4.65 8.34
CA GLU A 55 -0.04 3.38 7.69
C GLU A 55 -1.20 2.36 7.73
N LYS A 56 -2.17 2.54 8.63
CA LYS A 56 -3.41 1.75 8.72
C LYS A 56 -4.65 2.44 8.12
N ASN A 57 -4.57 3.70 7.67
CA ASN A 57 -5.76 4.44 7.19
C ASN A 57 -5.87 4.39 5.66
N ALA A 58 -7.09 4.16 5.18
CA ALA A 58 -7.50 3.96 3.79
C ALA A 58 -7.08 5.05 2.77
N SER A 59 -6.58 6.21 3.21
CA SER A 59 -6.15 7.30 2.32
C SER A 59 -4.84 7.00 1.59
N ASP A 60 -3.89 6.29 2.22
CA ASP A 60 -2.62 5.88 1.57
C ASP A 60 -2.83 4.65 0.65
N PHE A 61 -3.87 3.87 0.96
CA PHE A 61 -4.33 2.71 0.17
C PHE A 61 -5.00 3.13 -1.14
N ARG A 62 -5.99 4.05 -1.09
CA ARG A 62 -6.61 4.64 -2.29
C ARG A 62 -5.59 5.33 -3.19
N GLU A 63 -4.56 5.97 -2.63
CA GLU A 63 -3.49 6.62 -3.39
C GLU A 63 -2.63 5.60 -4.15
N THR A 64 -2.46 4.38 -3.62
CA THR A 64 -1.62 3.34 -4.24
C THR A 64 -2.33 2.54 -5.33
N SER A 65 -3.59 2.16 -5.17
CA SER A 65 -4.38 1.57 -6.27
C SER A 65 -4.57 2.57 -7.42
N SER A 66 -4.83 3.84 -7.08
CA SER A 66 -4.89 4.93 -8.08
C SER A 66 -3.55 5.12 -8.81
N ARG A 67 -2.43 4.92 -8.12
CA ARG A 67 -1.09 4.96 -8.73
C ARG A 67 -0.92 3.85 -9.75
N ILE A 68 -1.29 2.60 -9.44
CA ILE A 68 -1.18 1.48 -10.40
C ILE A 68 -1.96 1.77 -11.69
N VAL A 69 -3.20 2.24 -11.55
CA VAL A 69 -4.05 2.57 -12.71
C VAL A 69 -3.47 3.74 -13.51
N ARG A 70 -3.02 4.80 -12.84
CA ARG A 70 -2.38 5.95 -13.49
C ARG A 70 -1.08 5.58 -14.19
N ASP A 71 -0.24 4.77 -13.56
CA ASP A 71 1.03 4.34 -14.12
C ASP A 71 0.79 3.50 -15.38
N PHE A 72 -0.25 2.65 -15.36
CA PHE A 72 -0.68 1.91 -16.55
C PHE A 72 -1.18 2.83 -17.68
N LEU A 73 -2.11 3.73 -17.38
CA LEU A 73 -2.67 4.69 -18.37
C LEU A 73 -1.60 5.64 -18.92
N GLY A 74 -0.65 6.05 -18.09
CA GLY A 74 0.46 6.93 -18.45
C GLY A 74 1.64 6.22 -19.11
N GLY A 75 1.59 4.90 -19.30
CA GLY A 75 2.70 4.11 -19.85
C GLY A 75 3.94 4.07 -18.96
N GLN A 76 3.80 4.39 -17.67
CA GLN A 76 4.86 4.35 -16.65
C GLN A 76 5.02 2.93 -16.07
N TYR A 77 4.84 1.91 -16.90
CA TYR A 77 5.06 0.51 -16.57
C TYR A 77 5.87 -0.13 -17.70
N LYS A 78 6.46 -1.30 -17.45
CA LYS A 78 7.15 -2.05 -18.50
C LYS A 78 6.16 -3.02 -19.15
N PRO A 79 5.80 -2.84 -20.44
CA PRO A 79 4.92 -3.78 -21.12
C PRO A 79 5.53 -5.18 -21.17
N PHE A 80 4.69 -6.20 -21.07
CA PHE A 80 5.11 -7.57 -21.28
C PHE A 80 5.36 -7.78 -22.78
N SER A 81 6.63 -7.96 -23.17
CA SER A 81 7.11 -7.82 -24.55
C SER A 81 6.45 -8.75 -25.59
N GLU A 82 5.82 -9.84 -25.15
CA GLU A 82 5.12 -10.80 -26.02
C GLU A 82 3.70 -11.13 -25.53
N LEU A 83 3.17 -10.37 -24.54
CA LEU A 83 1.90 -10.65 -23.91
C LEU A 83 1.06 -9.38 -23.77
N VAL A 84 -0.26 -9.54 -23.83
CA VAL A 84 -1.20 -8.46 -23.54
C VAL A 84 -1.00 -8.01 -22.10
N SER A 85 -0.71 -6.73 -21.89
CA SER A 85 -0.65 -6.12 -20.57
C SER A 85 -2.03 -5.67 -20.15
N ILE A 86 -2.52 -6.16 -19.01
CA ILE A 86 -3.88 -5.87 -18.53
C ILE A 86 -3.78 -5.21 -17.17
N CYS A 87 -4.48 -4.09 -17.00
CA CYS A 87 -4.75 -3.49 -15.70
C CYS A 87 -6.19 -3.82 -15.30
N THR A 88 -6.35 -4.39 -14.11
CA THR A 88 -7.65 -4.78 -13.56
C THR A 88 -7.92 -4.04 -12.28
N VAL A 89 -9.16 -3.53 -12.14
CA VAL A 89 -9.74 -3.04 -10.89
C VAL A 89 -11.04 -3.80 -10.69
N ALA A 90 -11.13 -4.57 -9.61
CA ALA A 90 -12.29 -5.40 -9.31
C ALA A 90 -12.77 -5.16 -7.88
N ASP A 91 -14.00 -4.67 -7.75
CA ASP A 91 -14.69 -4.58 -6.46
C ASP A 91 -15.45 -5.89 -6.22
N VAL A 92 -15.09 -6.58 -5.15
CA VAL A 92 -15.63 -7.89 -4.80
C VAL A 92 -16.37 -7.77 -3.49
N ALA A 93 -17.68 -8.05 -3.50
CA ALA A 93 -18.48 -8.15 -2.28
C ALA A 93 -18.01 -9.36 -1.46
N CYS A 94 -17.51 -9.13 -0.25
CA CYS A 94 -16.93 -10.15 0.62
C CYS A 94 -16.70 -9.61 2.05
N THR A 95 -16.53 -10.52 3.02
CA THR A 95 -16.09 -10.17 4.37
C THR A 95 -14.58 -9.90 4.40
N LYS A 96 -14.08 -9.28 5.48
CA LYS A 96 -12.63 -9.04 5.67
C LYS A 96 -11.83 -10.34 5.69
N GLU A 97 -12.38 -11.41 6.23
CA GLU A 97 -11.77 -12.74 6.28
C GLU A 97 -11.66 -13.34 4.87
N GLN A 98 -12.73 -13.23 4.07
CA GLN A 98 -12.74 -13.67 2.66
C GLN A 98 -11.74 -12.86 1.83
N ALA A 99 -11.72 -11.53 1.98
CA ALA A 99 -10.76 -10.65 1.32
C ALA A 99 -9.30 -11.05 1.64
N LYS A 100 -9.02 -11.33 2.91
CA LYS A 100 -7.70 -11.79 3.36
C LYS A 100 -7.33 -13.16 2.80
N ALA A 101 -8.29 -14.08 2.70
CA ALA A 101 -8.08 -15.40 2.10
C ALA A 101 -7.76 -15.29 0.61
N MET A 102 -8.55 -14.54 -0.16
CA MET A 102 -8.29 -14.27 -1.57
C MET A 102 -6.93 -13.60 -1.78
N SER A 103 -6.61 -12.59 -0.98
CA SER A 103 -5.31 -11.89 -1.04
C SER A 103 -4.13 -12.84 -0.81
N LYS A 104 -4.25 -13.78 0.13
CA LYS A 104 -3.22 -14.80 0.36
C LYS A 104 -3.01 -15.68 -0.87
N THR A 105 -4.10 -16.20 -1.45
CA THR A 105 -4.04 -17.04 -2.65
C THR A 105 -3.46 -16.28 -3.85
N LEU A 106 -3.86 -15.03 -4.06
CA LEU A 106 -3.31 -14.18 -5.12
C LEU A 106 -1.82 -13.89 -4.89
N CYS A 107 -1.39 -13.66 -3.65
CA CYS A 107 0.03 -13.47 -3.35
C CYS A 107 0.87 -14.71 -3.69
N GLU A 108 0.36 -15.91 -3.43
CA GLU A 108 1.01 -17.17 -3.82
C GLU A 108 1.06 -17.32 -5.34
N LEU A 109 -0.03 -17.02 -6.04
CA LEU A 109 -0.11 -17.02 -7.50
C LEU A 109 0.91 -16.05 -8.13
N TRP A 110 1.04 -14.85 -7.58
CA TRP A 110 2.02 -13.84 -8.04
C TRP A 110 3.47 -14.30 -7.86
N LYS A 111 3.77 -14.98 -6.74
CA LYS A 111 5.11 -15.53 -6.49
C LYS A 111 5.45 -16.66 -7.45
N GLN A 112 4.48 -17.53 -7.75
CA GLN A 112 4.68 -18.67 -8.64
C GLN A 112 4.85 -18.25 -10.10
N ALA A 113 4.21 -17.16 -10.53
CA ALA A 113 4.31 -16.69 -11.91
C ALA A 113 5.73 -16.27 -12.31
N ASP A 114 6.54 -15.79 -11.35
CA ASP A 114 7.93 -15.32 -11.55
C ASP A 114 8.09 -14.36 -12.75
N ILE A 115 7.07 -13.53 -13.00
CA ILE A 115 7.04 -12.57 -14.11
C ILE A 115 7.51 -11.21 -13.61
N ARG A 116 8.52 -10.65 -14.26
CA ARG A 116 9.01 -9.31 -13.91
C ARG A 116 8.01 -8.23 -14.33
N GLY A 117 7.68 -7.31 -13.43
CA GLY A 117 6.83 -6.15 -13.72
C GLY A 117 5.34 -6.33 -13.43
N ILE A 118 4.91 -7.49 -12.92
CA ILE A 118 3.56 -7.67 -12.40
C ILE A 118 3.36 -6.90 -11.09
N THR A 119 2.14 -6.41 -10.85
CA THR A 119 1.79 -5.69 -9.62
C THR A 119 0.46 -6.20 -9.09
N PHE A 120 0.32 -6.32 -7.77
CA PHE A 120 -0.92 -6.72 -7.10
C PHE A 120 -1.12 -5.94 -5.81
N ARG A 121 -2.36 -5.49 -5.58
CA ARG A 121 -2.84 -4.83 -4.37
C ARG A 121 -4.30 -5.18 -4.12
N TYR A 122 -4.70 -5.07 -2.85
CA TYR A 122 -6.10 -5.02 -2.47
C TYR A 122 -6.32 -3.98 -1.38
N ASP A 123 -7.50 -3.38 -1.37
CA ASP A 123 -7.93 -2.36 -0.43
C ASP A 123 -9.27 -2.77 0.18
N ASP A 124 -9.41 -2.65 1.50
CA ASP A 124 -10.72 -2.77 2.16
C ASP A 124 -11.52 -1.49 1.85
N LEU A 125 -12.74 -1.64 1.33
CA LEU A 125 -13.61 -0.49 1.08
C LEU A 125 -14.43 -0.21 2.34
N GLU A 126 -13.86 0.62 3.22
CA GLU A 126 -14.54 1.13 4.42
C GLU A 126 -15.93 1.67 4.04
N ASP A 127 -16.94 1.30 4.84
CA ASP A 127 -18.38 1.53 4.61
C ASP A 127 -19.08 0.62 3.57
N SER A 128 -18.40 -0.41 3.04
CA SER A 128 -19.02 -1.45 2.21
C SER A 128 -18.57 -2.86 2.61
N GLU A 129 -19.43 -3.87 2.45
CA GLU A 129 -19.03 -5.28 2.53
C GLU A 129 -18.31 -5.71 1.25
N ALA A 130 -17.25 -4.98 0.89
CA ALA A 130 -16.48 -5.24 -0.31
C ALA A 130 -14.99 -4.90 -0.14
N ALA A 131 -14.17 -5.57 -0.94
CA ALA A 131 -12.76 -5.27 -1.10
C ALA A 131 -12.46 -4.99 -2.58
N ARG A 132 -11.59 -4.01 -2.83
CA ARG A 132 -11.09 -3.68 -4.18
C ARG A 132 -9.78 -4.39 -4.42
N PHE A 133 -9.65 -5.09 -5.54
CA PHE A 133 -8.42 -5.71 -5.98
C PHE A 133 -7.91 -4.98 -7.24
N THR A 134 -6.66 -4.51 -7.19
CA THR A 134 -6.01 -3.78 -8.28
C THR A 134 -4.72 -4.47 -8.70
N PHE A 135 -4.58 -4.82 -9.97
CA PHE A 135 -3.36 -5.46 -10.45
C PHE A 135 -3.04 -5.20 -11.92
N VAL A 136 -1.77 -5.41 -12.27
CA VAL A 136 -1.27 -5.40 -13.65
C VAL A 136 -0.56 -6.71 -13.91
N ALA A 137 -1.01 -7.44 -14.92
CA ALA A 137 -0.53 -8.77 -15.24
C ALA A 137 -0.78 -9.13 -16.73
N PRO A 138 -0.11 -10.16 -17.25
CA PRO A 138 -0.47 -10.78 -18.53
C PRO A 138 -1.87 -11.41 -18.51
N LEU A 139 -2.41 -11.73 -19.69
CA LEU A 139 -3.73 -12.35 -19.85
C LEU A 139 -3.93 -13.60 -18.97
N THR A 140 -3.02 -14.57 -19.05
CA THR A 140 -3.17 -15.86 -18.35
C THR A 140 -3.17 -15.71 -16.82
N LEU A 141 -2.31 -14.83 -16.30
CA LEU A 141 -2.28 -14.54 -14.86
C LEU A 141 -3.52 -13.76 -14.42
N THR A 142 -4.02 -12.86 -15.27
CA THR A 142 -5.27 -12.13 -15.03
C THR A 142 -6.46 -13.08 -14.94
N GLU A 143 -6.59 -14.04 -15.86
CA GLU A 143 -7.68 -15.04 -15.85
C GLU A 143 -7.66 -15.87 -14.56
N ASN A 144 -6.48 -16.36 -14.17
CA ASN A 144 -6.31 -17.11 -12.93
C ASN A 144 -6.66 -16.26 -11.69
N ALA A 145 -6.27 -14.99 -11.68
CA ALA A 145 -6.59 -14.07 -10.59
C ALA A 145 -8.10 -13.82 -10.49
N LEU A 146 -8.77 -13.60 -11.63
CA LEU A 146 -10.23 -13.42 -11.67
C LEU A 146 -10.98 -14.67 -11.22
N ALA A 147 -10.47 -15.87 -11.55
CA ALA A 147 -11.04 -17.12 -11.05
C ALA A 147 -10.99 -17.22 -9.51
N VAL A 148 -9.88 -16.81 -8.88
CA VAL A 148 -9.74 -16.75 -7.41
C VAL A 148 -10.75 -15.77 -6.79
N LEU A 149 -10.92 -14.60 -7.39
CA LEU A 149 -11.86 -13.57 -6.93
C LEU A 149 -13.33 -14.01 -7.07
N HIS A 150 -13.64 -14.86 -8.05
CA HIS A 150 -14.98 -15.37 -8.26
C HIS A 150 -15.33 -16.54 -7.33
N GLN A 151 -14.38 -17.43 -7.01
CA GLN A 151 -14.63 -18.67 -6.26
C GLN A 151 -14.84 -18.49 -4.75
N ASN A 152 -14.43 -17.36 -4.17
CA ASN A 152 -14.46 -17.12 -2.72
C ASN A 152 -15.61 -16.18 -2.27
N LYS A 153 -16.72 -16.16 -3.03
CA LYS A 153 -18.02 -15.63 -2.57
C LYS A 153 -18.79 -16.72 -1.85
#